data_AF-A0A136J2R4-F1
#
_entry.id   AF-A0A136J2R4-F1
#
_cell.length_a   1.000
_cell.length_b   1.000
_cell.length_c   1.000
_cell.angle_alpha   90.00
_cell.angle_beta   90.00
_cell.angle_gamma   90.00
#
_symmetry.space_group_name_H-M   'P 1'
#
loop_
_entity.id
_entity.type
_entity.pdbx_description
1 polymer ?
#
loop_
_entity_poly.entity_id
_entity_poly.type
_entity_poly.pdbx_seq_one_letter_code
_entity_poly.pdbx_strand_id
1 'polypeptide(L)'
;MATPYDVQTFLLDKVNIHDTITRMMLGYDDRDSKSLRDKVYASNVLMDYSALLGTEPTDYPVEDWLEYLFRATEGFDATQHTAQDMLIELPQPTNGATRPKTVAVAAYVNAHMVRRDARGGPMMHNGGRSYFELEHFQEIEDAGENPWRIRKMRVQPAWEDGNSAVLEGAKK
;
A
#
# COMPACT_ATOMS: atom_id res chain seq x y z
N MET A 1 14.62 -12.16 -26.81
CA MET A 1 14.62 -13.27 -25.84
C MET A 1 14.43 -12.65 -24.46
N ALA A 2 13.55 -13.20 -23.62
CA ALA A 2 13.39 -12.67 -22.26
C ALA A 2 14.69 -12.87 -21.48
N THR A 3 15.18 -11.83 -20.81
CA THR A 3 16.37 -11.92 -19.95
C THR A 3 16.07 -12.92 -18.82
N PRO A 4 16.93 -13.92 -18.59
CA PRO A 4 16.75 -14.85 -17.46
C PRO A 4 16.65 -14.10 -16.15
N TYR A 5 15.76 -14.55 -15.26
CA TYR A 5 15.62 -13.92 -13.95
C TYR A 5 16.78 -14.33 -13.05
N ASP A 6 17.85 -13.53 -13.09
CA ASP A 6 19.04 -13.79 -12.30
C ASP A 6 18.89 -13.34 -10.84
N VAL A 7 19.88 -13.72 -10.02
CA VAL A 7 19.88 -13.43 -8.58
C VAL A 7 19.90 -11.92 -8.31
N GLN A 8 20.58 -11.13 -9.14
CA GLN A 8 20.70 -9.69 -8.93
C GLN A 8 19.36 -9.00 -9.18
N THR A 9 18.69 -9.33 -10.28
CA THR A 9 17.37 -8.83 -10.63
C THR A 9 16.33 -9.27 -9.60
N PHE A 10 16.40 -10.51 -9.13
CA PHE A 10 15.54 -11.00 -8.05
C PHE A 10 15.69 -10.21 -6.75
N LEU A 11 16.93 -9.96 -6.31
CA LEU A 11 17.18 -9.20 -5.09
C LEU A 11 16.77 -7.73 -5.26
N LEU A 12 17.02 -7.14 -6.43
CA LEU A 12 16.61 -5.78 -6.75
C LEU A 12 15.08 -5.63 -6.73
N ASP A 13 14.35 -6.57 -7.36
CA ASP A 13 12.89 -6.59 -7.33
C ASP A 13 12.35 -6.71 -5.91
N LYS A 14 12.91 -7.62 -5.13
CA LYS A 14 12.49 -7.83 -3.74
C LYS A 14 12.63 -6.55 -2.91
N VAL A 15 13.73 -5.82 -3.04
CA VAL A 15 13.94 -4.55 -2.36
C VAL A 15 13.02 -3.46 -2.93
N ASN A 16 12.90 -3.36 -4.26
CA ASN A 16 12.03 -2.39 -4.91
C ASN A 16 10.56 -2.54 -4.49
N ILE A 17 10.04 -3.76 -4.42
CA ILE A 17 8.67 -4.05 -3.96
C ILE A 17 8.50 -3.65 -2.49
N HIS A 18 9.47 -4.01 -1.65
CA HIS A 18 9.48 -3.62 -0.24
C HIS A 18 9.46 -2.09 -0.08
N ASP A 19 10.28 -1.38 -0.85
CA ASP A 19 10.37 0.08 -0.86
C ASP A 19 9.09 0.73 -1.37
N THR A 20 8.43 0.15 -2.37
CA THR A 20 7.13 0.64 -2.87
C THR A 20 6.07 0.60 -1.76
N ILE A 21 5.98 -0.51 -1.01
CA ILE A 21 5.01 -0.63 0.10
C ILE A 21 5.41 0.28 1.28
N THR A 22 6.69 0.36 1.60
CA THR A 22 7.20 1.27 2.66
C THR A 22 6.89 2.72 2.32
N ARG A 23 7.10 3.13 1.07
CA ARG A 23 6.78 4.47 0.56
C ARG A 23 5.28 4.74 0.58
N MET A 24 4.42 3.73 0.42
CA MET A 24 2.98 3.86 0.61
C MET A 24 2.65 4.27 2.06
N MET A 25 3.21 3.57 3.05
CA MET A 25 2.98 3.89 4.47
C MET A 25 3.40 5.32 4.78
N LEU A 26 4.64 5.69 4.40
CA LEU A 26 5.17 7.03 4.62
C LEU A 26 4.35 8.10 3.88
N GLY A 27 3.98 7.86 2.63
CA GLY A 27 3.20 8.81 1.84
C GLY A 27 1.80 9.08 2.40
N TYR A 28 1.18 8.08 3.03
CA TYR A 28 -0.08 8.28 3.77
C TYR A 28 0.12 9.24 4.95
N ASP A 29 1.16 9.01 5.75
CA ASP A 29 1.42 9.76 6.98
C ASP A 29 1.96 11.19 6.71
N ASP A 30 2.82 11.35 5.72
CA ASP A 30 3.41 12.63 5.32
C ASP A 30 2.47 13.45 4.41
N ARG A 31 1.33 12.88 4.03
CA ARG A 31 0.39 13.45 3.05
C ARG A 31 1.01 13.77 1.68
N ASP A 32 1.95 12.93 1.24
CA ASP A 32 2.70 13.12 0.00
C ASP A 32 1.99 12.47 -1.19
N SER A 33 0.93 13.13 -1.68
CA SER A 33 0.16 12.67 -2.84
C SER A 33 1.01 12.48 -4.08
N LYS A 34 2.02 13.33 -4.29
CA LYS A 34 2.90 13.27 -5.45
C LYS A 34 3.74 11.99 -5.44
N SER A 35 4.37 11.66 -4.32
CA SER A 35 5.15 10.42 -4.18
C SER A 35 4.29 9.18 -4.33
N LEU A 36 3.10 9.16 -3.73
CA LEU A 36 2.15 8.05 -3.88
C LEU A 36 1.76 7.85 -5.35
N ARG A 37 1.43 8.93 -6.04
CA ARG A 37 1.06 8.89 -7.46
C ARG A 37 2.22 8.42 -8.35
N ASP A 38 3.39 9.03 -8.20
CA ASP A 38 4.48 8.86 -9.16
C ASP A 38 5.26 7.55 -8.92
N LYS A 39 5.32 7.10 -7.65
CA LYS A 39 6.24 6.03 -7.21
C LYS A 39 5.56 4.83 -6.57
N VAL A 40 4.28 4.92 -6.19
CA VAL A 40 3.61 3.83 -5.46
C VAL A 40 2.53 3.15 -6.31
N TYR A 41 1.59 3.90 -6.88
CA TYR A 41 0.42 3.30 -7.54
C TYR A 41 0.56 3.18 -9.05
N ALA A 42 -0.12 2.17 -9.60
CA ALA A 42 -0.41 2.12 -11.02
C ALA A 42 -1.46 3.19 -11.37
N SER A 43 -1.65 3.48 -12.65
CA SER A 43 -2.61 4.51 -13.10
C SER A 43 -4.05 4.23 -12.67
N ASN A 44 -4.39 2.95 -12.53
CA ASN A 44 -5.62 2.47 -11.91
C ASN A 44 -5.28 1.48 -10.80
N VAL A 45 -6.04 1.54 -9.71
CA VAL A 45 -5.81 0.69 -8.54
C VAL A 45 -7.13 0.13 -8.01
N LEU A 46 -7.17 -1.18 -7.82
CA LEU A 46 -8.29 -1.86 -7.19
C LEU A 46 -8.13 -1.81 -5.66
N MET A 47 -9.06 -1.15 -4.99
CA MET A 47 -9.12 -1.03 -3.54
C MET A 47 -10.23 -1.92 -2.98
N ASP A 48 -9.85 -2.92 -2.21
CA ASP A 48 -10.75 -3.86 -1.53
C ASP A 48 -10.71 -3.63 -0.02
N TYR A 49 -11.59 -2.75 0.43
CA TYR A 49 -11.87 -2.48 1.84
C TYR A 49 -13.14 -3.19 2.33
N SER A 50 -13.63 -4.20 1.62
CA SER A 50 -14.89 -4.89 1.94
C SER A 50 -14.93 -5.41 3.37
N ALA A 51 -13.83 -5.99 3.85
CA ALA A 51 -13.74 -6.51 5.21
C ALA A 51 -13.64 -5.43 6.30
N LEU A 52 -13.25 -4.19 5.95
CA LEU A 52 -13.11 -3.09 6.89
C LEU A 52 -14.32 -2.15 6.89
N LEU A 53 -14.81 -1.80 5.71
CA LEU A 53 -15.84 -0.77 5.50
C LEU A 53 -17.16 -1.32 4.95
N GLY A 54 -17.23 -2.62 4.63
CA GLY A 54 -18.42 -3.23 4.02
C GLY A 54 -18.71 -2.74 2.59
N THR A 55 -17.72 -2.15 1.92
CA THR A 55 -17.83 -1.63 0.55
C THR A 55 -17.45 -2.70 -0.47
N GLU A 56 -18.00 -2.64 -1.67
CA GLU A 56 -17.53 -3.50 -2.77
C GLU A 56 -16.09 -3.13 -3.18
N PRO A 57 -15.25 -4.11 -3.59
CA PRO A 57 -13.98 -3.83 -4.22
C PRO A 57 -14.17 -2.89 -5.42
N THR A 58 -13.46 -1.77 -5.43
CA THR A 58 -13.67 -0.71 -6.42
C THR A 58 -12.36 -0.36 -7.11
N ASP A 59 -12.42 -0.21 -8.43
CA ASP A 59 -11.29 0.24 -9.24
C ASP A 59 -11.33 1.77 -9.33
N TYR A 60 -10.20 2.40 -9.05
CA TYR A 60 -10.05 3.85 -9.05
C TYR A 60 -8.95 4.28 -10.00
N PRO A 61 -9.18 5.33 -10.81
CA PRO A 61 -8.08 6.16 -11.26
C PRO A 61 -7.26 6.63 -10.05
N VAL A 62 -5.94 6.60 -10.16
CA VAL A 62 -5.06 6.92 -9.01
C VAL A 62 -5.33 8.30 -8.43
N GLU A 63 -5.65 9.29 -9.26
CA GLU A 63 -5.95 10.65 -8.81
C GLU A 63 -7.21 10.67 -7.92
N ASP A 64 -8.27 9.98 -8.34
CA ASP A 64 -9.52 9.88 -7.59
C ASP A 64 -9.32 9.15 -6.26
N TRP A 65 -8.50 8.10 -6.25
CA TRP A 65 -8.13 7.39 -5.03
C TRP A 65 -7.38 8.30 -4.05
N LEU A 66 -6.40 9.06 -4.53
CA LEU A 66 -5.60 9.94 -3.68
C LEU A 66 -6.43 11.11 -3.15
N GLU A 67 -7.32 11.68 -3.95
CA GLU A 67 -8.27 12.70 -3.49
C GLU A 67 -9.15 12.14 -2.36
N TYR A 68 -9.73 10.96 -2.57
CA TYR A 68 -10.54 10.29 -1.54
C TYR A 68 -9.73 10.04 -0.27
N LEU A 69 -8.55 9.45 -0.38
CA LEU A 69 -7.67 9.12 0.74
C LEU A 69 -7.36 10.36 1.59
N PHE A 70 -6.91 11.46 0.97
CA PHE A 70 -6.50 12.64 1.72
C PHE A 70 -7.67 13.44 2.26
N ARG A 71 -8.81 13.42 1.58
CA ARG A 71 -10.06 13.95 2.14
C ARG A 71 -10.49 13.15 3.37
N ALA A 72 -10.40 11.81 3.30
CA ALA A 72 -10.76 10.93 4.40
C ALA A 72 -9.83 11.06 5.61
N THR A 73 -8.55 11.40 5.43
CA THR A 73 -7.59 11.55 6.53
C THR A 73 -7.39 12.99 7.02
N GLU A 74 -8.02 13.98 6.36
CA GLU A 74 -7.82 15.40 6.65
C GLU A 74 -8.11 15.75 8.12
N GLY A 75 -9.12 15.11 8.72
CA GLY A 75 -9.56 15.34 10.09
C GLY A 75 -8.71 14.70 11.19
N PHE A 76 -7.64 13.98 10.84
CA PHE A 76 -6.67 13.46 11.81
C PHE A 76 -5.51 14.44 12.01
N ASP A 77 -5.08 14.63 13.25
CA ASP A 77 -3.88 15.42 13.57
C ASP A 77 -2.60 14.71 13.14
N ALA A 78 -2.60 13.37 13.25
CA ALA A 78 -1.50 12.53 12.84
C ALA A 78 -2.01 11.12 12.53
N THR A 79 -1.33 10.45 11.61
CA THR A 79 -1.45 9.01 11.40
C THR A 79 -0.08 8.37 11.46
N GLN A 80 -0.06 7.08 11.73
CA GLN A 80 1.13 6.25 11.57
C GLN A 80 0.71 4.90 11.02
N HIS A 81 1.23 4.56 9.85
CA HIS A 81 1.04 3.26 9.22
C HIS A 81 2.35 2.49 9.23
N THR A 82 2.27 1.20 9.59
CA THR A 82 3.43 0.31 9.54
C THR A 82 3.06 -0.97 8.83
N ALA A 83 3.88 -1.36 7.85
CA ALA A 83 3.81 -2.67 7.21
C ALA A 83 5.02 -3.51 7.63
N GLN A 84 4.77 -4.73 8.08
CA GLN A 84 5.77 -5.63 8.66
C GLN A 84 5.62 -7.05 8.08
N ASP A 85 6.68 -7.84 8.24
CA ASP A 85 6.74 -9.26 7.86
C ASP A 85 6.22 -9.54 6.44
N MET A 86 6.70 -8.74 5.48
CA MET A 86 6.27 -8.86 4.09
C MET A 86 6.71 -10.20 3.47
N LEU A 87 5.75 -10.98 3.02
CA LEU A 87 5.97 -12.14 2.16
C LEU A 87 5.75 -11.73 0.70
N ILE A 88 6.85 -11.59 -0.04
CA ILE A 88 6.86 -11.21 -1.46
C ILE A 88 7.00 -12.47 -2.31
N GLU A 89 5.98 -12.79 -3.12
CA GLU A 89 5.90 -14.04 -3.90
C GLU A 89 6.61 -13.96 -5.26
N LEU A 90 7.93 -13.75 -5.23
CA LEU A 90 8.77 -13.82 -6.43
C LEU A 90 9.26 -15.27 -6.69
N PRO A 91 9.32 -15.72 -7.96
CA PRO A 91 9.90 -17.01 -8.29
C PRO A 91 11.39 -17.02 -7.96
N GLN A 92 11.90 -18.15 -7.44
CA GLN A 92 13.34 -18.29 -7.18
C GLN A 92 14.13 -18.19 -8.50
N PRO A 93 15.27 -17.47 -8.53
CA PRO A 93 16.09 -17.26 -9.72
C PRO A 93 16.92 -18.51 -10.08
N THR A 94 16.22 -19.63 -10.30
CA THR A 94 16.78 -20.94 -10.60
C THR A 94 16.03 -21.55 -11.78
N ASN A 95 16.61 -22.56 -12.43
CA ASN A 95 15.95 -23.37 -13.47
C ASN A 95 15.32 -22.58 -14.64
N GLY A 96 15.95 -21.47 -15.06
CA GLY A 96 15.45 -20.68 -16.19
C GLY A 96 14.17 -19.90 -15.89
N ALA A 97 13.91 -19.57 -14.62
CA ALA A 97 12.82 -18.70 -14.23
C ALA A 97 12.80 -17.39 -15.02
N THR A 98 11.60 -16.95 -15.37
CA THR A 98 11.34 -15.67 -16.01
C THR A 98 10.85 -14.68 -14.97
N ARG A 99 11.28 -13.42 -15.08
CA ARG A 99 10.80 -12.36 -14.20
C ARG A 99 9.29 -12.20 -14.37
N PRO A 100 8.51 -12.17 -13.29
CA PRO A 100 7.06 -12.04 -13.40
C PRO A 100 6.68 -10.60 -13.75
N LYS A 101 5.55 -10.42 -14.45
CA LYS A 101 4.97 -9.08 -14.70
C LYS A 101 4.18 -8.55 -13.52
N THR A 102 3.66 -9.45 -12.69
CA THR A 102 2.91 -9.12 -11.48
C THR A 102 3.38 -9.97 -10.31
N VAL A 103 3.25 -9.45 -9.11
CA VAL A 103 3.68 -10.12 -7.87
C VAL A 103 2.67 -9.90 -6.77
N ALA A 104 2.37 -10.96 -6.02
CA ALA A 104 1.55 -10.89 -4.82
C ALA A 104 2.43 -10.63 -3.60
N VAL A 105 1.93 -9.79 -2.68
CA VAL A 105 2.57 -9.55 -1.39
C VAL A 105 1.53 -9.65 -0.28
N ALA A 106 1.86 -10.37 0.78
CA ALA A 106 1.10 -10.33 2.03
C ALA A 106 1.96 -9.65 3.11
N ALA A 107 1.36 -8.77 3.92
CA ALA A 107 2.04 -8.11 5.02
C ALA A 107 1.11 -7.94 6.21
N TYR A 108 1.67 -7.93 7.43
CA TYR A 108 0.96 -7.38 8.57
C TYR A 108 0.95 -5.86 8.47
N VAL A 109 -0.19 -5.24 8.69
CA VAL A 109 -0.33 -3.78 8.64
C VAL A 109 -1.07 -3.30 9.88
N ASN A 110 -0.55 -2.22 10.45
CA ASN A 110 -1.14 -1.52 11.57
C ASN A 110 -1.30 -0.05 11.21
N ALA A 111 -2.38 0.54 11.72
CA ALA A 111 -2.62 1.97 11.61
C ALA A 111 -2.90 2.53 13.01
N HIS A 112 -2.29 3.67 13.30
CA HIS A 112 -2.60 4.52 14.43
C HIS A 112 -3.14 5.83 13.88
N MET A 113 -4.26 6.30 14.40
CA MET A 113 -4.80 7.63 14.07
C MET A 113 -5.02 8.43 15.34
N VAL A 114 -4.60 9.69 15.28
CA VAL A 114 -4.70 10.65 16.38
C VAL A 114 -5.66 11.76 15.98
N ARG A 115 -6.61 12.04 16.86
CA ARG A 115 -7.44 13.25 16.82
C ARG A 115 -7.57 13.80 18.24
N ARG A 116 -6.84 14.88 18.55
CA ARG A 116 -6.64 15.42 19.90
C ARG A 116 -7.92 15.93 20.54
N ASP A 117 -8.87 16.42 19.74
CA ASP A 117 -10.16 16.93 20.20
C ASP A 117 -11.26 15.86 20.24
N ALA A 118 -10.94 14.59 19.95
CA ALA A 118 -11.90 13.50 20.02
C ALA A 118 -12.40 13.29 21.45
N ARG A 119 -13.73 13.21 21.61
CA ARG A 119 -14.35 12.86 22.89
C ARG A 119 -13.92 11.46 23.32
N GLY A 120 -13.45 11.30 24.55
CA GLY A 120 -13.09 9.98 25.11
C GLY A 120 -11.63 9.57 24.94
N GLY A 121 -10.79 10.45 24.37
CA GLY A 121 -9.34 10.24 24.24
C GLY A 121 -8.86 10.37 22.80
N PRO A 122 -7.56 10.59 22.56
CA PRO A 122 -7.10 11.08 21.26
C PRO A 122 -6.75 9.99 20.26
N MET A 123 -6.77 8.70 20.63
CA MET A 123 -6.11 7.64 19.87
C MET A 123 -7.08 6.52 19.49
N MET A 124 -7.00 6.09 18.23
CA MET A 124 -7.57 4.87 17.68
C MET A 124 -6.47 4.09 16.98
N HIS A 125 -6.46 2.78 17.09
CA HIS A 125 -5.53 1.95 16.34
C HIS A 125 -6.13 0.60 15.98
N ASN A 126 -5.72 0.08 14.83
CA ASN A 126 -6.12 -1.23 14.36
C ASN A 126 -4.93 -1.98 13.78
N GLY A 127 -5.15 -3.27 13.59
CA GLY A 127 -4.16 -4.16 13.00
C GLY A 127 -4.80 -5.29 12.23
N GLY A 128 -4.07 -5.78 11.24
CA GLY A 128 -4.54 -6.84 10.39
C GLY A 128 -3.51 -7.22 9.35
N ARG A 129 -4.01 -7.71 8.22
CA ARG A 129 -3.19 -8.08 7.06
C ARG A 129 -3.63 -7.26 5.87
N SER A 130 -2.66 -6.86 5.06
CA SER A 130 -2.92 -6.35 3.73
C SER A 130 -2.34 -7.29 2.69
N TYR A 131 -3.08 -7.43 1.59
CA TYR A 131 -2.68 -8.20 0.42
C TYR A 131 -2.54 -7.24 -0.74
N PHE A 132 -1.38 -7.21 -1.36
CA PHE A 132 -1.07 -6.33 -2.48
C PHE A 132 -0.82 -7.16 -3.73
N GLU A 133 -1.18 -6.59 -4.88
CA GLU A 133 -0.63 -7.00 -6.17
C GLU A 133 0.12 -5.81 -6.75
N LEU A 134 1.38 -6.02 -7.13
CA LEU A 134 2.19 -5.04 -7.82
C LEU A 134 2.41 -5.49 -9.27
N GLU A 135 2.53 -4.52 -10.17
CA GLU A 135 2.85 -4.70 -11.59
C GLU A 135 4.16 -4.00 -11.92
N HIS A 136 4.93 -4.64 -12.80
CA HIS A 136 6.20 -4.17 -13.29
C HIS A 136 6.04 -3.38 -14.58
N PHE A 137 6.53 -2.13 -14.61
CA PHE A 137 6.48 -1.24 -15.76
C PHE A 137 7.88 -1.08 -16.38
N GLN A 138 8.09 -1.65 -17.56
CA GLN A 138 9.41 -1.68 -18.22
C GLN A 138 9.93 -0.28 -18.55
N GLU A 139 9.05 0.61 -18.99
CA GLU A 139 9.37 1.99 -19.32
C GLU A 139 9.91 2.79 -18.11
N ILE A 140 9.51 2.42 -16.90
CA ILE A 140 10.00 3.03 -15.65
C ILE A 140 11.39 2.48 -15.31
N GLU A 141 11.60 1.18 -15.51
CA GLU A 141 12.91 0.55 -15.33
C GLU A 141 13.94 1.10 -16.33
N ASP A 142 13.54 1.26 -17.60
CA ASP A 142 14.39 1.79 -18.66
C ASP A 142 14.82 3.25 -18.36
N ALA A 143 14.02 3.98 -17.58
CA ALA A 143 14.35 5.31 -17.05
C ALA A 143 15.27 5.29 -15.81
N GLY A 144 15.67 4.10 -15.33
CA GLY A 144 16.54 3.92 -14.18
C GLY A 144 15.81 4.05 -12.83
N GLU A 145 14.49 3.91 -12.80
CA GLU A 145 13.68 4.03 -11.59
C GLU A 145 13.16 2.68 -11.10
N ASN A 146 12.66 2.63 -9.86
CA ASN A 146 11.93 1.46 -9.35
C ASN A 146 10.66 1.24 -10.20
N PRO A 147 10.50 0.08 -10.87
CA PRO A 147 9.41 -0.16 -11.83
C PRO A 147 8.13 -0.75 -11.23
N TRP A 148 8.13 -1.10 -9.93
CA TRP A 148 6.99 -1.76 -9.32
C TRP A 148 5.95 -0.77 -8.80
N ARG A 149 4.69 -0.97 -9.20
CA ARG A 149 3.55 -0.16 -8.75
C ARG A 149 2.41 -1.02 -8.25
N ILE A 150 1.76 -0.60 -7.17
CA ILE A 150 0.58 -1.25 -6.60
C ILE A 150 -0.61 -1.04 -7.53
N ARG A 151 -1.18 -2.14 -8.00
CA ARG A 151 -2.42 -2.17 -8.82
C ARG A 151 -3.61 -2.72 -8.07
N LYS A 152 -3.39 -3.39 -6.93
CA LYS A 152 -4.44 -3.90 -6.07
C LYS A 152 -4.00 -3.88 -4.61
N MET A 153 -4.92 -3.54 -3.73
CA MET A 153 -4.77 -3.64 -2.29
C MET A 153 -6.07 -4.18 -1.69
N ARG A 154 -5.95 -5.20 -0.85
CA ARG A 154 -7.04 -5.70 0.00
C ARG A 154 -6.65 -5.60 1.45
N VAL A 155 -7.53 -5.05 2.29
CA VAL A 155 -7.32 -4.95 3.74
C VAL A 155 -8.20 -5.97 4.46
N GLN A 156 -7.59 -6.73 5.35
CA GLN A 156 -8.26 -7.68 6.23
C GLN A 156 -7.96 -7.30 7.69
N PRO A 157 -8.85 -6.56 8.37
CA PRO A 157 -8.67 -6.25 9.79
C PRO A 157 -8.70 -7.54 10.61
N ALA A 158 -7.95 -7.56 11.71
CA ALA A 158 -7.92 -8.64 12.68
C ALA A 158 -8.31 -8.15 14.08
N TRP A 159 -7.94 -6.92 14.43
CA TRP A 159 -8.30 -6.30 15.71
C TRP A 159 -8.39 -4.79 15.57
N GLU A 160 -9.11 -4.18 16.49
CA GLU A 160 -9.25 -2.74 16.69
C GLU A 160 -9.21 -2.47 18.20
N ASP A 161 -8.53 -1.40 18.62
CA ASP A 161 -8.44 -0.97 20.01
C ASP A 161 -8.31 0.56 20.13
N GLY A 162 -8.84 1.12 21.22
CA GLY A 162 -8.86 2.57 21.47
C GLY A 162 -10.21 3.25 21.20
N ASN A 163 -10.16 4.56 20.95
CA ASN A 163 -11.35 5.41 20.88
C ASN A 163 -11.89 5.54 19.46
N SER A 164 -12.93 4.77 19.13
CA SER A 164 -13.60 4.83 17.82
C SER A 164 -14.18 6.21 17.48
N ALA A 165 -14.43 7.09 18.46
CA ALA A 165 -14.84 8.46 18.18
C ALA A 165 -13.80 9.22 17.35
N VAL A 166 -12.51 8.83 17.36
CA VAL A 166 -11.49 9.41 16.47
C VAL A 166 -11.92 9.30 15.00
N LEU A 167 -12.55 8.20 14.59
CA LEU A 167 -12.99 7.95 13.20
C LEU A 167 -14.09 8.89 12.73
N GLU A 168 -14.79 9.59 13.61
CA GLU A 168 -15.76 10.63 13.22
C GLU A 168 -15.08 11.81 12.49
N GLY A 169 -13.75 11.93 12.59
CA GLY A 169 -12.96 12.91 11.85
C GLY A 169 -12.75 12.52 10.39
N ALA A 170 -12.98 11.24 10.04
CA ALA A 170 -12.86 10.78 8.68
C ALA A 170 -14.00 11.37 7.83
N LYS A 171 -13.66 12.13 6.79
CA LYS A 171 -14.65 12.72 5.90
C LYS A 171 -14.99 11.74 4.79
N LYS A 172 -16.29 11.45 4.62
CA LYS A 172 -16.81 10.69 3.47
C LYS A 172 -16.89 11.56 2.22
#